data_AF-A0A9E4UMJ4-F1
#
_entry.id   AF-A0A9E4UMJ4-F1
#
_cell.length_a   1.000
_cell.length_b   1.000
_cell.length_c   1.000
_cell.angle_alpha   90.00
_cell.angle_beta   90.00
_cell.angle_gamma   90.00
#
_symmetry.space_group_name_H-M   'P 1'
#
loop_
_entity.id
_entity.type
_entity.pdbx_description
1 polymer ?
#
loop_
_entity_poly.entity_id
_entity_poly.type
_entity_poly.pdbx_seq_one_letter_code
_entity_poly.pdbx_strand_id
1 'polypeptide(L)' 'MITKFDSLYAGHVDMTDVGYGGTAVNDRRFGNDHLITVYSKAEAIAKTLDENGFDTMWMAEHHFQPEGYECIPNL' A
#
# COMPACT_ATOMS: atom_id res chain seq x y z
N MET A 1 2.17 1.13 30.85
CA MET A 1 2.59 -0.01 30.02
C MET A 1 1.82 0.09 28.71
N ILE A 2 2.48 -0.08 27.57
CA ILE A 2 1.82 -0.03 26.25
C ILE A 2 1.25 -1.41 25.96
N THR A 3 -0.03 -1.48 25.57
CA THR A 3 -0.75 -2.74 25.34
C THR A 3 -1.48 -2.78 24.00
N LYS A 4 -1.36 -1.72 23.19
CA LYS A 4 -2.01 -1.58 21.89
C LYS A 4 -0.99 -1.25 20.83
N PHE A 5 -0.95 -2.05 19.78
CA PHE A 5 -0.01 -1.90 18.68
C PHE A 5 -0.80 -1.87 17.37
N ASP A 6 -0.77 -0.72 16.72
CA ASP A 6 -1.39 -0.53 15.42
C ASP A 6 -0.33 -0.53 14.32
N SER A 7 -0.78 -0.73 13.08
CA SER A 7 0.04 -0.60 11.88
C SER A 7 -0.63 0.32 10.88
N LEU A 8 0.17 0.96 10.03
CA LEU A 8 -0.30 1.77 8.91
C LEU A 8 0.32 1.25 7.62
N TYR A 9 -0.55 0.99 6.65
CA TYR A 9 -0.17 0.67 5.29
C TYR A 9 -0.99 1.56 4.34
N ALA A 10 -0.37 2.66 3.90
CA ALA A 10 -1.02 3.62 3.00
C ALA A 10 -1.39 3.01 1.63
N GLY A 11 -0.76 1.90 1.24
CA GLY A 11 -0.97 1.26 -0.06
C GLY A 11 0.11 1.61 -1.06
N HIS A 12 0.72 0.61 -1.70
CA HIS A 12 1.51 0.79 -2.92
C HIS A 12 1.57 -0.49 -3.73
N VAL A 13 1.62 -0.36 -5.05
CA VAL A 13 1.94 -1.49 -5.94
C VAL A 13 3.42 -1.83 -5.82
N ASP A 14 3.79 -3.04 -6.26
CA ASP A 14 5.21 -3.34 -6.45
C ASP A 14 5.75 -2.53 -7.63
N MET A 15 6.89 -1.88 -7.40
CA MET A 15 7.54 -1.00 -8.36
C MET A 15 8.94 -1.51 -8.67
N THR A 16 9.31 -1.45 -9.94
CA THR A 16 10.68 -1.65 -10.41
C THR A 16 11.39 -0.30 -10.59
N ASP A 17 12.70 -0.32 -10.82
CA ASP A 17 13.48 0.90 -11.08
C ASP A 17 13.34 1.94 -9.94
N VAL A 18 13.48 1.50 -8.68
CA VAL A 18 13.34 2.34 -7.48
C VAL A 18 14.69 2.81 -6.96
N GLY A 19 14.69 3.89 -6.17
CA GLY A 19 15.89 4.46 -5.55
C GLY A 19 16.37 5.76 -6.21
N TYR A 20 17.54 6.26 -5.80
CA TYR A 20 18.04 7.59 -6.20
C TYR A 20 18.20 7.79 -7.71
N GLY A 21 18.54 6.73 -8.45
CA GLY A 21 18.67 6.76 -9.91
C GLY A 21 17.45 6.24 -10.67
N GLY A 22 16.38 5.87 -9.97
CA GLY A 22 15.18 5.31 -10.56
C GLY A 22 14.19 6.36 -11.04
N THR A 23 13.15 5.90 -11.74
CA THR A 23 12.06 6.76 -12.21
C THR A 23 11.35 7.42 -11.03
N ALA A 24 11.25 8.75 -11.05
CA ALA A 24 10.56 9.52 -10.02
C ALA A 24 9.09 9.09 -9.92
N VAL A 25 8.58 9.04 -8.70
CA VAL A 25 7.25 8.47 -8.43
C VAL A 25 6.13 9.20 -9.19
N ASN A 26 6.19 10.52 -9.26
CA ASN A 26 5.20 11.34 -9.98
C ASN A 26 5.23 11.16 -11.51
N ASP A 27 6.32 10.61 -12.04
CA ASP A 27 6.48 10.33 -13.46
C ASP A 27 6.00 8.91 -13.83
N ARG A 28 5.55 8.13 -12.84
CA ARG A 28 5.02 6.77 -13.05
C ARG A 28 3.56 6.80 -13.46
N ARG A 29 3.20 5.87 -14.35
CA ARG A 29 1.82 5.64 -14.77
C ARG A 29 1.61 4.14 -14.92
N PHE A 30 0.68 3.59 -14.15
CA PHE A 30 0.29 2.19 -14.23
C PHE A 30 -1.14 2.06 -14.75
N GLY A 31 -1.40 0.98 -15.49
CA GLY A 31 -2.76 0.60 -15.88
C GLY A 31 -3.51 -0.09 -14.73
N ASN A 32 -4.84 -0.17 -14.84
CA ASN A 32 -5.70 -0.74 -13.80
C ASN A 32 -5.29 -2.16 -13.38
N ASP A 33 -4.94 -3.02 -14.34
CA ASP A 33 -4.52 -4.40 -14.06
C ASP A 33 -3.33 -4.48 -13.09
N HIS A 34 -2.42 -3.50 -13.16
CA HIS A 34 -1.30 -3.39 -12.22
C HIS A 34 -1.73 -2.72 -10.91
N LEU A 35 -2.55 -1.67 -10.97
CA LEU A 35 -3.01 -0.94 -9.78
C LEU A 35 -3.81 -1.84 -8.81
N ILE A 36 -4.63 -2.76 -9.33
CA ILE A 36 -5.42 -3.67 -8.49
C ILE A 36 -4.57 -4.71 -7.75
N THR A 37 -3.29 -4.89 -8.10
CA THR A 37 -2.40 -5.83 -7.40
C THR A 37 -2.17 -5.45 -5.93
N VAL A 38 -2.43 -4.20 -5.56
CA VAL A 38 -2.30 -3.74 -4.17
C VAL A 38 -3.30 -4.42 -3.22
N TYR A 39 -4.46 -4.90 -3.69
CA TYR A 39 -5.47 -5.50 -2.83
C TYR A 39 -5.01 -6.83 -2.23
N SER A 40 -4.38 -7.70 -3.03
CA SER A 40 -3.85 -8.98 -2.51
C SER A 40 -2.74 -8.75 -1.49
N LYS A 41 -1.93 -7.70 -1.70
CA LYS A 41 -0.91 -7.28 -0.73
C LYS A 41 -1.54 -6.72 0.55
N ALA A 42 -2.54 -5.85 0.44
CA ALA A 42 -3.26 -5.31 1.60
C ALA A 42 -3.92 -6.43 2.43
N GLU A 43 -4.52 -7.41 1.77
CA GLU A 43 -5.09 -8.60 2.41
C GLU A 43 -4.02 -9.42 3.14
N ALA A 44 -2.87 -9.66 2.49
CA ALA A 44 -1.77 -10.40 3.10
C ALA A 44 -1.20 -9.68 4.34
N ILE A 45 -1.09 -8.35 4.30
CA ILE A 45 -0.68 -7.52 5.44
C ILE A 45 -1.72 -7.64 6.56
N ALA A 46 -3.01 -7.45 6.26
CA ALA A 46 -4.08 -7.55 7.26
C ALA A 46 -4.06 -8.89 8.01
N LYS A 47 -3.97 -10.01 7.25
CA LYS A 47 -3.85 -11.35 7.84
C LYS A 47 -2.60 -11.52 8.71
N THR A 48 -1.47 -10.98 8.26
CA THR A 48 -0.22 -11.03 9.05
C THR A 48 -0.35 -10.24 10.34
N LEU A 49 -1.02 -9.08 10.31
CA LEU A 49 -1.26 -8.25 11.50
C LEU A 49 -2.16 -8.96 12.51
N ASP A 50 -3.24 -9.60 12.04
CA ASP A 50 -4.13 -10.42 12.87
C ASP A 50 -3.38 -11.57 13.55
N GLU A 51 -2.53 -12.29 12.81
CA GLU A 51 -1.73 -13.41 13.33
C GLU A 51 -0.69 -12.98 14.36
N ASN A 52 -0.26 -11.72 14.34
CA ASN A 52 0.78 -11.17 15.22
C ASN A 52 0.23 -10.29 16.35
N GLY A 53 -1.10 -10.21 16.51
CA GLY A 53 -1.75 -9.53 17.63
C GLY A 53 -1.73 -8.00 17.55
N PHE A 54 -1.67 -7.44 16.34
CA PHE A 54 -1.93 -6.01 16.13
C PHE A 54 -3.43 -5.71 16.30
N ASP A 55 -3.73 -4.49 16.75
CA ASP A 55 -5.10 -4.09 17.07
C ASP A 55 -5.82 -3.43 15.90
N THR A 56 -5.11 -2.61 15.13
CA THR A 56 -5.69 -1.85 14.01
C THR A 56 -4.73 -1.79 12.84
N MET A 57 -5.27 -2.00 11.63
CA MET A 57 -4.60 -1.65 10.37
C MET A 57 -5.22 -0.38 9.80
N TRP A 58 -4.42 0.69 9.72
CA TRP A 58 -4.78 1.93 9.06
C TRP A 58 -4.39 1.88 7.58
N MET A 59 -5.27 2.39 6.72
CA MET A 59 -5.09 2.43 5.27
C MET A 59 -5.40 3.82 4.73
N ALA A 60 -4.87 4.15 3.56
CA ALA A 60 -5.19 5.38 2.85
C ALA A 60 -5.88 5.05 1.52
N GLU A 61 -6.93 5.81 1.22
CA GLU A 61 -7.62 5.79 -0.06
C GLU A 61 -7.39 7.11 -0.78
N HIS A 62 -7.00 7.04 -2.05
CA HIS A 62 -6.93 8.19 -2.94
C HIS A 62 -7.62 7.90 -4.26
N HIS A 63 -8.21 8.92 -4.85
CA HIS A 63 -8.85 8.86 -6.16
C HIS A 63 -7.94 9.50 -7.21
N PHE A 64 -8.02 8.98 -8.45
CA PHE A 64 -7.32 9.54 -9.62
C PHE A 64 -5.79 9.54 -9.53
N GLN A 65 -5.22 8.56 -8.84
CA GLN A 65 -3.78 8.46 -8.62
C GLN A 65 -3.15 7.28 -9.41
N PRO A 66 -2.68 7.52 -10.65
CA PRO A 66 -2.12 6.49 -11.52
C PRO A 66 -0.70 6.04 -11.16
N GLU A 67 -0.04 6.70 -10.22
CA GLU A 67 1.36 6.48 -9.86
C GLU A 67 1.57 5.23 -8.98
N GLY A 68 0.52 4.73 -8.32
CA GLY A 68 0.54 3.48 -7.55
C GLY A 68 1.30 3.52 -6.21
N TYR A 69 1.53 4.68 -5.59
CA TYR A 69 2.18 4.83 -4.28
C TYR A 69 1.26 5.55 -3.28
N GLU A 70 1.37 5.31 -1.98
CA GLU A 70 0.55 5.95 -0.94
C GLU A 70 -0.98 5.87 -1.17
N CYS A 71 -1.48 4.78 -1.76
CA CYS A 71 -2.91 4.57 -1.98
C CYS A 71 -3.28 3.10 -2.15
N ILE A 72 -4.42 2.71 -1.57
CA ILE A 72 -5.24 1.60 -2.04
C ILE A 72 -6.42 2.20 -2.84
N PRO A 73 -6.57 1.90 -4.14
CA PRO A 73 -7.59 2.53 -4.96
C PRO A 73 -8.97 2.08 -4.52
N ASN A 74 -9.95 2.99 -4.51
CA ASN A 74 -11.39 2.70 -4.38
C ASN A 74 -11.73 1.69 -3.27
N LEU A 75 -11.44 2.02 -2.02
CA LEU A 75 -11.78 1.21 -0.84
C LEU A 75 -13.26 1.33 -0.43
#